data_AF-A0A3M1I525-F1
#
_entry.id   AF-A0A3M1I525-F1
#
_cell.length_a   1.000
_cell.length_b   1.000
_cell.length_c   1.000
_cell.angle_alpha   90.00
_cell.angle_beta   90.00
_cell.angle_gamma   90.00
#
_symmetry.space_group_name_H-M   'P 1'
#
loop_
_entity.id
_entity.type
_entity.pdbx_description
1 polymer ?
#
loop_
_entity_poly.entity_id
_entity_poly.type
_entity_poly.pdbx_seq_one_letter_code
_entity_poly.pdbx_strand_id
1 'polypeptide(L)'
;MPPKPSSDSVKVLYLDREALLKHLCEIARHIKTHHPEVRSISLFGSLARGDYTAISDVDILITLHRSRENDPHQRILTFLPY
;
A
#
# COMPACT_ATOMS: atom_id res chain seq x y z
N MET A 1 9.08 24.23 -38.34
CA MET A 1 10.05 24.22 -37.22
C MET A 1 10.20 22.78 -36.76
N PRO A 2 11.42 22.24 -36.62
CA PRO A 2 11.60 20.94 -35.99
C PRO A 2 11.21 21.04 -34.51
N PRO A 3 10.62 19.98 -33.91
CA PRO A 3 10.30 19.98 -32.48
C PRO A 3 11.59 20.08 -31.66
N LYS A 4 11.56 20.91 -30.61
CA LYS A 4 12.65 20.98 -29.63
C LYS A 4 12.68 19.67 -28.82
N PRO A 5 13.87 19.10 -28.53
CA PRO A 5 14.02 17.76 -27.95
C PRO A 5 13.68 17.65 -26.45
N SER A 6 13.28 18.74 -25.78
CA SER A 6 12.92 18.74 -24.36
C SER A 6 11.83 19.76 -24.05
N SER A 7 11.02 19.48 -23.02
CA SER A 7 9.97 20.35 -22.50
C SER A 7 10.12 20.51 -21.00
N ASP A 8 10.44 21.71 -20.53
CA ASP A 8 10.66 22.03 -19.11
C ASP A 8 9.37 22.00 -18.26
N SER A 9 8.22 21.78 -18.91
CA SER A 9 6.91 21.66 -18.26
C SER A 9 6.55 20.24 -17.83
N VAL A 10 7.29 19.22 -18.26
CA VAL A 10 6.98 17.81 -17.97
C VAL A 10 7.73 17.36 -16.73
N LYS A 11 6.98 16.85 -15.73
CA LYS A 11 7.54 16.17 -14.56
C LYS A 11 7.40 14.66 -14.74
N VAL A 12 8.50 13.94 -14.61
CA VAL A 12 8.50 12.46 -14.60
C VAL A 12 8.33 12.02 -13.15
N LEU A 13 7.25 11.28 -12.89
CA LEU A 13 7.02 10.60 -11.61
C LEU A 13 7.25 9.11 -11.84
N TYR A 14 8.05 8.50 -10.96
CA TYR A 14 8.38 7.09 -11.00
C TYR A 14 8.19 6.47 -9.63
N LEU A 15 7.57 5.30 -9.58
CA LEU A 15 7.41 4.52 -8.36
C LEU A 15 8.41 3.36 -8.37
N ASP A 16 9.28 3.33 -7.37
CA ASP A 16 10.11 2.16 -7.09
C ASP A 16 9.26 1.08 -6.41
N ARG A 17 8.71 0.19 -7.23
CA ARG A 17 7.82 -0.89 -6.77
C ARG A 17 8.51 -1.84 -5.81
N GLU A 18 9.76 -2.19 -6.06
CA GLU A 18 10.47 -3.18 -5.23
C GLU A 18 10.79 -2.59 -3.86
N ALA A 19 11.24 -1.34 -3.80
CA ALA A 19 11.43 -0.63 -2.54
C ALA A 19 10.11 -0.49 -1.76
N LEU A 20 9.01 -0.15 -2.45
CA LEU A 20 7.69 -0.05 -1.84
C LEU A 20 7.23 -1.40 -1.27
N LEU A 21 7.31 -2.49 -2.05
CA LEU A 21 6.91 -3.82 -1.59
C LEU A 21 7.74 -4.29 -0.39
N LYS A 22 9.05 -4.02 -0.39
CA LYS A 22 9.91 -4.32 0.75
C LYS A 22 9.44 -3.60 2.01
N HIS A 23 9.14 -2.31 1.90
CA HIS A 23 8.63 -1.51 3.01
C HIS A 23 7.27 -2.00 3.51
N LEU A 24 6.33 -2.30 2.60
CA LEU A 24 5.03 -2.88 2.95
C LEU A 24 5.17 -4.23 3.66
N CYS A 25 6.15 -5.06 3.28
CA CYS A 25 6.44 -6.31 3.99
C CYS A 25 6.96 -6.07 5.41
N GLU A 26 7.75 -5.03 5.65
CA GLU A 26 8.23 -4.67 6.99
C GLU A 26 7.07 -4.21 7.89
N ILE A 27 6.20 -3.33 7.38
CA ILE A 27 4.96 -2.91 8.05
C ILE A 27 4.08 -4.12 8.37
N ALA A 28 3.85 -5.00 7.39
CA ALA A 28 3.02 -6.19 7.58
C ALA A 28 3.58 -7.14 8.65
N ARG A 29 4.93 -7.27 8.74
CA ARG A 29 5.56 -8.03 9.82
C ARG A 29 5.32 -7.36 11.17
N HIS A 30 5.50 -6.04 11.26
CA HIS A 30 5.29 -5.29 12.49
C HIS A 30 3.84 -5.37 12.99
N ILE A 31 2.86 -5.32 12.08
CA ILE A 31 1.44 -5.53 12.42
C ILE A 31 1.24 -6.94 12.96
N LYS A 32 1.73 -7.98 12.26
CA LYS A 32 1.56 -9.38 12.69
C LYS A 32 2.23 -9.70 14.03
N THR A 33 3.33 -9.02 14.38
CA THR A 33 3.98 -9.24 15.69
C THR A 33 3.18 -8.64 16.84
N HIS A 34 2.49 -7.52 16.62
CA HIS A 34 1.72 -6.81 17.65
C HIS A 34 0.23 -7.19 17.71
N HIS A 35 -0.30 -7.74 16.61
CA HIS A 35 -1.71 -8.12 16.46
C HIS A 35 -1.84 -9.60 16.10
N PRO A 36 -1.75 -10.52 17.09
CA PRO A 36 -1.87 -11.97 16.85
C PRO A 36 -3.24 -12.39 16.29
N GLU A 37 -4.26 -11.53 16.40
CA GLU A 37 -5.56 -11.73 15.76
C GLU A 37 -5.53 -11.63 14.23
N VAL A 38 -4.48 -11.04 13.65
CA VAL A 38 -4.32 -10.89 12.21
C VAL A 38 -3.98 -12.24 11.58
N ARG A 39 -4.90 -12.74 10.75
CA ARG A 39 -4.74 -13.97 9.98
C ARG A 39 -3.85 -13.77 8.76
N SER A 40 -4.14 -12.74 7.96
CA SER A 40 -3.35 -12.44 6.76
C SER A 40 -3.39 -10.96 6.43
N ILE A 41 -2.36 -10.51 5.71
CA ILE A 41 -2.24 -9.17 5.14
C ILE A 41 -1.89 -9.39 3.67
N SER A 42 -2.69 -8.85 2.76
CA SER A 42 -2.56 -9.07 1.32
C SER A 42 -2.62 -7.76 0.57
N LEU A 43 -1.76 -7.59 -0.42
CA LEU A 43 -1.86 -6.50 -1.38
C LEU A 43 -2.92 -6.85 -2.43
N PHE A 44 -3.78 -5.90 -2.75
CA PHE A 44 -4.72 -6.01 -3.87
C PHE A 44 -4.67 -4.74 -4.73
N GLY A 45 -5.64 -4.57 -5.62
CA GLY A 45 -5.72 -3.36 -6.44
C GLY A 45 -4.67 -3.30 -7.56
N SER A 46 -4.39 -2.09 -8.02
CA SER A 46 -3.58 -1.86 -9.22
C SER A 46 -2.11 -2.26 -9.04
N LEU A 47 -1.55 -2.01 -7.85
CA LEU A 47 -0.18 -2.39 -7.53
C LEU A 47 0.02 -3.91 -7.55
N ALA A 48 -1.01 -4.68 -7.14
CA ALA A 48 -1.00 -6.14 -7.22
C ALA A 48 -1.08 -6.64 -8.67
N ARG A 49 -1.89 -5.99 -9.52
CA ARG A 49 -2.08 -6.38 -10.94
C ARG A 49 -0.94 -5.93 -11.86
N GLY A 50 -0.18 -4.92 -11.45
CA GLY A 50 0.90 -4.34 -12.26
C GLY A 50 0.45 -3.24 -13.22
N ASP A 51 -0.81 -2.80 -13.15
CA ASP A 51 -1.38 -1.70 -13.95
C ASP A 51 -1.43 -0.37 -13.16
N TYR A 52 -0.56 -0.22 -12.16
CA TYR A 52 -0.44 0.98 -11.33
C TYR A 52 0.28 2.12 -12.07
N THR A 53 0.03 3.34 -11.61
CA THR A 53 0.74 4.55 -12.03
C THR A 53 1.55 5.10 -10.86
N ALA A 54 2.43 6.08 -11.11
CA ALA A 54 3.23 6.71 -10.07
C ALA A 54 2.39 7.49 -9.02
N ILE A 55 1.11 7.71 -9.29
CA ILE A 55 0.16 8.39 -8.39
C ILE A 55 -0.91 7.42 -7.84
N SER A 56 -0.77 6.13 -8.08
CA SER A 56 -1.73 5.14 -7.60
C SER A 56 -1.57 4.90 -6.10
N ASP A 57 -2.71 4.75 -5.42
CA ASP A 57 -2.76 4.35 -4.02
C ASP A 57 -2.38 2.87 -3.84
N VAL A 58 -2.09 2.49 -2.58
CA VAL A 58 -1.79 1.11 -2.19
C VAL A 58 -2.99 0.52 -1.45
N ASP A 59 -3.57 -0.53 -2.03
CA ASP A 59 -4.74 -1.20 -1.47
C ASP A 59 -4.34 -2.44 -0.63
N ILE A 60 -4.58 -2.40 0.68
CA ILE A 60 -4.21 -3.47 1.63
C ILE A 60 -5.45 -4.12 2.26
N LEU A 61 -5.51 -5.45 2.21
CA LEU A 61 -6.54 -6.25 2.87
C LEU A 61 -5.96 -6.96 4.09
N ILE A 62 -6.47 -6.63 5.27
CA ILE A 62 -6.16 -7.30 6.52
C ILE A 62 -7.33 -8.20 6.91
N THR A 63 -7.08 -9.50 7.03
CA THR A 63 -8.07 -10.46 7.53
C THR A 63 -7.73 -10.86 8.95
N LEU A 64 -8.74 -10.99 9.80
CA LEU A 64 -8.59 -11.35 11.21
C LEU A 64 -9.21 -12.73 11.47
N HIS A 65 -8.64 -13.50 12.39
CA HIS A 65 -9.29 -14.71 12.90
C HIS A 65 -10.58 -14.38 13.63
N ARG A 66 -10.54 -13.34 14.46
CA ARG A 66 -11.67 -12.79 15.20
C ARG A 66 -11.34 -11.36 15.62
N SER A 67 -12.30 -10.46 15.55
CA SER A 67 -12.16 -9.12 16.13
C SER A 67 -12.90 -9.02 17.47
N ARG A 68 -12.33 -8.27 18.41
CA ARG A 68 -13.00 -7.85 19.64
C ARG A 68 -13.66 -6.47 19.49
N GLU A 69 -13.26 -5.72 18.45
CA GLU A 69 -13.84 -4.42 18.12
C GLU A 69 -15.06 -4.61 17.21
N ASN A 70 -16.20 -4.16 17.69
CA ASN A 70 -17.49 -4.30 17.03
C ASN A 70 -17.77 -3.14 16.07
N ASP A 71 -17.15 -1.98 16.26
CA ASP A 71 -17.21 -0.86 15.33
C ASP A 71 -16.21 -1.06 14.17
N PRO A 72 -16.68 -1.22 12.92
CA PRO A 72 -15.80 -1.34 11.76
C PRO A 72 -14.84 -0.17 11.59
N HIS A 73 -15.24 1.06 11.93
CA HIS A 73 -14.40 2.24 11.76
C HIS A 73 -13.25 2.22 12.76
N GLN A 74 -13.55 2.01 14.04
CA GLN A 74 -12.54 1.93 15.09
C GLN A 74 -11.55 0.78 14.84
N ARG A 75 -12.03 -0.33 14.27
CA ARG A 75 -11.18 -1.45 13.90
C ARG A 75 -10.18 -1.09 12.81
N ILE A 76 -10.57 -0.30 11.81
CA ILE A 76 -9.65 0.17 10.76
C ILE A 76 -8.58 1.09 11.36
N LEU A 77 -9.00 2.02 12.24
CA LEU A 77 -8.09 2.98 12.87
C LEU A 77 -6.98 2.32 13.70
N THR A 78 -7.21 1.11 14.21
CA THR A 78 -6.21 0.33 14.96
C THR A 78 -4.95 0.04 14.14
N PHE A 79 -5.07 -0.08 12.82
CA PHE A 79 -3.96 -0.46 11.92
C PHE A 79 -3.33 0.73 11.18
N LEU A 80 -3.86 1.95 11.32
CA LEU A 80 -3.32 3.14 10.67
C LEU A 80 -1.98 3.68 11.23
N PRO A 81 -1.61 3.50 12.51
CA PRO A 81 -0.35 4.04 13.03
C PRO A 81 0.94 3.34 12.54
N TYR A 82 0.81 2.31 11.71
CA TYR A 82 1.91 1.49 11.20
C TYR A 82 2.40 1.99 9.84
#